data_AF-A0A1C1CJ58-F1
#
_entry.id   AF-A0A1C1CJ58-F1
#
_cell.length_a   1.000
_cell.length_b   1.000
_cell.length_c   1.000
_cell.angle_alpha   90.00
_cell.angle_beta   90.00
_cell.angle_gamma   90.00
#
_symmetry.space_group_name_H-M   'P 1'
#
loop_
_entity.id
_entity.type
_entity.pdbx_description
1 polymer ?
#
loop_
_entity_poly.entity_id
_entity_poly.type
_entity_poly.pdbx_seq_one_letter_code
_entity_poly.pdbx_strand_id
1 'polypeptide(L)'
;MSCTTCSSCEAFENTSDKPKLSTARNKANLEKGRQTLHSAYTGQQSITEKEEIQQYRDLIRWAEEDHLEDLKATLQHILDS
;
A
#
# COMPACT_ATOMS: atom_id res chain seq x y z
N MET A 1 -1.24 -15.85 4.56
CA MET A 1 -1.72 -15.99 3.17
C MET A 1 -1.22 -14.78 2.42
N SER A 2 -0.26 -14.98 1.51
CA SER A 2 0.28 -13.93 0.65
C SER A 2 -0.78 -13.63 -0.42
N CYS A 3 -1.58 -12.59 -0.21
CA CYS A 3 -2.60 -12.22 -1.18
C CYS A 3 -1.92 -11.52 -2.37
N THR A 4 -1.85 -12.15 -3.53
CA THR A 4 -1.45 -11.48 -4.79
C THR A 4 -2.66 -10.95 -5.58
N THR A 5 -3.90 -11.08 -5.09
CA THR A 5 -5.10 -10.80 -5.88
C THR A 5 -5.52 -9.33 -5.97
N CYS A 6 -4.88 -8.39 -5.26
CA CYS A 6 -5.17 -6.96 -5.42
C CYS A 6 -3.90 -6.15 -5.67
N SER A 7 -4.02 -5.12 -6.51
CA SER A 7 -2.90 -4.27 -6.96
C SER A 7 -2.11 -3.67 -5.80
N SER A 8 -2.78 -3.35 -4.69
CA SER A 8 -2.13 -2.85 -3.47
C SER A 8 -1.24 -3.90 -2.78
N CYS A 9 -1.61 -5.19 -2.78
CA CYS A 9 -0.74 -6.23 -2.25
C CYS A 9 0.39 -6.57 -3.22
N GLU A 10 0.14 -6.56 -4.52
CA GLU A 10 1.19 -6.74 -5.53
C GLU A 10 2.26 -5.66 -5.42
N ALA A 11 1.88 -4.39 -5.17
CA ALA A 11 2.83 -3.30 -4.93
C ALA A 11 3.79 -3.61 -3.76
N PHE A 12 3.30 -4.22 -2.69
CA PHE A 12 4.14 -4.56 -1.53
C PHE A 12 5.00 -5.80 -1.76
N GLU A 13 4.56 -6.73 -2.61
CA GLU A 13 5.26 -8.00 -2.86
C GLU A 13 6.28 -7.93 -3.99
N ASN A 14 6.08 -7.04 -4.96
CA ASN A 14 6.85 -6.97 -6.21
C ASN A 14 7.85 -5.81 -6.26
N THR A 15 7.83 -4.90 -5.28
CA THR A 15 8.78 -3.79 -5.25
C THR A 15 10.14 -4.24 -4.72
N SER A 16 11.19 -3.64 -5.28
CA SER A 16 12.58 -3.78 -4.84
C SER A 16 12.78 -3.32 -3.39
N ASP A 17 11.83 -2.58 -2.82
CA ASP A 17 11.83 -2.14 -1.42
C ASP A 17 11.34 -3.22 -0.43
N LYS A 18 10.85 -4.38 -0.91
CA LYS A 18 10.38 -5.47 -0.04
C LYS A 18 11.33 -5.83 1.11
N PRO A 19 12.67 -5.89 0.94
CA PRO A 19 13.58 -6.13 2.05
C PRO A 19 13.57 -5.02 3.11
N LYS A 20 13.38 -3.75 2.69
CA LYS A 20 13.36 -2.56 3.55
C LYS A 20 12.06 -2.42 4.33
N LEU A 21 10.95 -2.99 3.85
CA LEU A 21 9.66 -2.96 4.56
C LEU A 21 9.75 -3.50 6.00
N SER A 22 10.62 -4.48 6.23
CA SER A 22 10.80 -5.09 7.56
C SER A 22 11.40 -4.13 8.60
N THR A 23 12.20 -3.16 8.14
CA THR A 23 12.92 -2.18 8.96
C THR A 23 12.39 -0.75 8.84
N ALA A 24 11.41 -0.52 7.97
CA ALA A 24 10.73 0.76 7.77
C ALA A 24 10.10 1.28 9.08
N ARG A 25 10.21 2.58 9.35
CA ARG A 25 9.68 3.21 10.58
C ARG A 25 8.16 3.16 10.59
N ASN A 26 7.54 3.36 9.44
CA ASN A 26 6.09 3.33 9.24
C ASN A 26 5.56 1.94 8.88
N LYS A 27 6.33 0.85 9.05
CA LYS A 27 5.89 -0.51 8.67
C LYS A 27 4.49 -0.89 9.15
N ALA A 28 4.13 -0.49 10.37
CA ALA A 28 2.82 -0.78 10.95
C ALA A 28 1.70 0.01 10.26
N ASN A 29 1.98 1.27 9.89
CA ASN A 29 1.04 2.10 9.14
C ASN A 29 0.91 1.62 7.70
N LEU A 30 2.02 1.27 7.06
CA LEU A 30 2.06 0.69 5.71
C LEU A 30 1.27 -0.63 5.64
N GLU A 31 1.48 -1.53 6.60
CA GLU A 31 0.79 -2.82 6.65
C GLU A 31 -0.71 -2.65 6.94
N LYS A 32 -1.07 -1.79 7.91
CA LYS A 32 -2.49 -1.45 8.15
C LYS A 32 -3.12 -0.84 6.91
N GLY A 33 -2.38 0.06 6.25
CA GLY A 33 -2.70 0.70 4.98
C GLY A 33 -3.12 -0.30 3.92
N ARG A 34 -2.19 -1.21 3.63
CA ARG A 34 -2.34 -2.34 2.71
C ARG A 34 -3.52 -3.22 3.09
N GLN A 35 -3.67 -3.57 4.36
CA GLN A 35 -4.74 -4.44 4.82
C GLN A 35 -6.13 -3.80 4.62
N THR A 36 -6.29 -2.50 4.88
CA THR A 36 -7.56 -1.80 4.61
C THR A 36 -7.91 -1.83 3.13
N LEU A 37 -6.95 -1.53 2.24
CA LEU A 37 -7.18 -1.61 0.79
C LEU A 37 -7.49 -3.05 0.37
N HIS A 38 -6.77 -4.03 0.91
CA HIS A 38 -7.03 -5.44 0.63
C HIS A 38 -8.43 -5.88 1.05
N SER A 39 -8.89 -5.50 2.25
CA SER A 39 -10.24 -5.78 2.72
C SER A 39 -11.30 -5.07 1.88
N ALA A 40 -10.99 -3.88 1.35
CA ALA A 40 -11.84 -3.20 0.37
C ALA A 40 -11.97 -3.97 -0.94
N TYR A 41 -10.84 -4.34 -1.56
CA TYR A 41 -10.84 -5.07 -2.83
C TYR A 41 -11.39 -6.50 -2.74
N THR A 42 -11.34 -7.13 -1.57
CA THR A 42 -11.93 -8.45 -1.33
C THR A 42 -13.39 -8.40 -0.90
N GLY A 43 -13.99 -7.20 -0.81
CA GLY A 43 -15.37 -7.03 -0.37
C GLY A 43 -15.62 -7.34 1.10
N GLN A 44 -14.56 -7.49 1.91
CA GLN A 44 -14.66 -7.70 3.36
C GLN A 44 -15.00 -6.42 4.10
N GLN A 45 -14.66 -5.26 3.53
CA GLN A 45 -14.93 -3.96 4.08
C GLN A 45 -15.38 -3.03 2.95
N SER A 46 -16.42 -2.23 3.17
CA SER A 46 -16.77 -1.15 2.24
C SER A 46 -16.04 0.11 2.67
N ILE A 47 -15.32 0.72 1.75
CA ILE A 47 -14.79 2.08 1.88
C ILE A 47 -15.30 2.90 0.69
N THR A 48 -15.46 4.20 0.91
CA THR A 48 -15.78 5.15 -0.15
C THR A 48 -14.54 5.40 -1.02
N GLU A 49 -14.74 5.84 -2.26
CA GLU A 49 -13.66 6.27 -3.15
C GLU A 49 -12.75 7.33 -2.49
N LYS A 50 -13.33 8.26 -1.72
CA LYS A 50 -12.58 9.26 -0.96
C LYS A 50 -11.66 8.63 0.09
N GLU A 51 -12.15 7.61 0.81
CA GLU A 51 -11.36 6.88 1.80
C GLU A 51 -10.27 6.04 1.15
N GLU A 52 -10.56 5.43 0.00
CA GLU A 52 -9.58 4.70 -0.81
C GLU A 52 -8.44 5.61 -1.27
N ILE A 53 -8.76 6.75 -1.90
CA ILE A 53 -7.78 7.76 -2.32
C ILE A 53 -6.95 8.24 -1.13
N GLN A 54 -7.59 8.53 0.01
CA GLN A 54 -6.88 8.95 1.21
C GLN A 54 -5.91 7.87 1.70
N GLN A 55 -6.31 6.60 1.64
CA GLN A 55 -5.46 5.48 2.04
C GLN A 55 -4.24 5.34 1.14
N TYR A 56 -4.40 5.49 -0.18
CA TYR A 56 -3.27 5.53 -1.11
C TYR A 56 -2.33 6.71 -0.80
N ARG A 57 -2.86 7.90 -0.56
CA ARG A 57 -2.05 9.08 -0.21
C ARG A 57 -1.26 8.89 1.08
N ASP A 58 -1.87 8.28 2.09
CA ASP A 58 -1.18 7.99 3.34
C ASP A 58 -0.08 6.94 3.14
N LEU A 59 -0.34 5.89 2.35
CA LEU A 59 0.68 4.91 1.98
C LEU A 59 1.86 5.53 1.21
N ILE A 60 1.58 6.40 0.23
CA ILE A 60 2.59 7.13 -0.55
C ILE A 60 3.43 8.01 0.38
N ARG A 61 2.79 8.75 1.30
CA ARG A 61 3.48 9.59 2.28
C ARG A 61 4.39 8.77 3.20
N TRP A 62 3.92 7.66 3.75
CA TRP A 62 4.74 6.80 4.60
C TRP A 62 5.89 6.13 3.84
N ALA A 63 5.66 5.75 2.59
CA ALA A 63 6.71 5.22 1.71
C ALA A 63 7.77 6.28 1.42
N GLU A 64 7.37 7.54 1.19
CA GLU A 64 8.30 8.67 1.04
C GLU A 64 9.11 8.92 2.32
N GLU A 65 8.45 8.96 3.48
CA GLU A 65 9.10 9.15 4.79
C GLU A 65 10.13 8.05 5.12
N ASP A 66 9.91 6.82 4.62
CA ASP A 66 10.80 5.66 4.82
C ASP A 66 11.77 5.41 3.65
N HIS A 67 11.83 6.29 2.65
CA HIS A 67 12.68 6.15 1.45
C HIS A 67 12.44 4.82 0.68
N LEU A 68 11.18 4.40 0.63
CA LEU A 68 10.68 3.25 -0.15
C LEU A 68 10.24 3.75 -1.53
N GLU A 69 11.21 4.16 -2.34
CA GLU A 69 10.99 4.86 -3.62
C GLU A 69 10.19 4.05 -4.64
N ASP A 70 10.43 2.75 -4.74
CA ASP A 70 9.77 1.85 -5.69
C ASP A 70 8.33 1.57 -5.25
N LEU A 71 8.13 1.38 -3.94
CA LEU A 71 6.79 1.29 -3.37
C LEU A 71 5.99 2.57 -3.58
N LYS A 72 6.59 3.73 -3.30
CA LYS A 72 5.98 5.04 -3.52
C LYS A 72 5.55 5.20 -4.98
N ALA A 73 6.46 4.91 -5.93
CA ALA A 73 6.18 5.03 -7.36
C ALA A 73 5.07 4.08 -7.81
N THR A 74 5.08 2.83 -7.34
CA THR A 74 4.06 1.84 -7.69
C THR A 74 2.69 2.23 -7.14
N LEU A 75 2.61 2.70 -5.89
CA LEU A 75 1.35 3.17 -5.30
C LEU A 75 0.81 4.42 -5.99
N GLN A 76 1.69 5.36 -6.35
CA GLN A 76 1.32 6.55 -7.12
C GLN A 76 0.75 6.16 -8.49
N HIS A 77 1.39 5.21 -9.18
CA HIS A 77 0.90 4.70 -10.46
C HIS A 77 -0.49 4.07 -10.35
N ILE A 78 -0.76 3.30 -9.28
CA ILE A 78 -2.08 2.71 -9.04
C ILE A 78 -3.13 3.80 -8.78
N LEU A 79 -2.78 4.85 -8.02
CA LEU A 79 -3.70 5.95 -7.72
C LEU A 79 -4.04 6.80 -8.96
N ASP A 80 -3.11 6.92 -9.90
CA ASP A 80 -3.27 7.72 -11.12
C ASP A 80 -3.94 6.96 -12.28
N SER A 81 -4.17 5.64 -12.12
CA SER A 81 -4.78 4.75 -13.14
C SER A 81 -6.31 4.74 -13.06
#